data_AF-A0ABD7CGT7-F1
#
_entry.id   AF-A0ABD7CGT7-F1
#
_cell.length_a   1.000
_cell.length_b   1.000
_cell.length_c   1.000
_cell.angle_alpha   90.00
_cell.angle_beta   90.00
_cell.angle_gamma   90.00
#
_symmetry.space_group_name_H-M   'P 1'
#
loop_
_entity.id
_entity.type
_entity.pdbx_description
1 polymer ?
#
loop_
_entity_poly.entity_id
_entity_poly.type
_entity_poly.pdbx_seq_one_letter_code
_entity_poly.pdbx_strand_id
1 'polypeptide(L)' 'MYYKLKQQELRDLEEKFKEVGYSEEAIEEIKQMDGAIEIEDFIDNLEEEQSNWGE' A
#
# COMPACT_ATOMS: atom_id res chain seq x y z
N MET A 1 13.45 -12.51 -8.86
CA MET A 1 14.09 -11.31 -8.27
C MET A 1 13.09 -10.16 -8.20
N TYR A 2 12.39 -9.87 -9.30
CA TYR A 2 11.28 -8.90 -9.39
C TYR A 2 10.26 -8.98 -8.25
N TYR A 3 9.62 -10.13 -8.06
CA TYR A 3 8.59 -10.32 -7.03
C TYR A 3 9.07 -10.02 -5.60
N LYS A 4 10.34 -10.30 -5.28
CA LYS A 4 10.91 -9.99 -3.96
C LYS A 4 11.10 -8.49 -3.73
N LEU A 5 11.36 -7.72 -4.79
CA LEU A 5 11.47 -6.26 -4.72
C LEU A 5 10.09 -5.65 -4.46
N LYS A 6 9.05 -6.10 -5.20
CA LYS A 6 7.67 -5.66 -4.98
C LYS A 6 7.15 -6.00 -3.58
N GLN A 7 7.49 -7.17 -3.04
CA GLN A 7 7.18 -7.49 -1.65
C GLN A 7 7.88 -6.59 -0.63
N GLN A 8 9.07 -6.08 -0.95
CA GLN A 8 9.73 -5.13 -0.07
C GLN A 8 9.07 -3.76 -0.15
N GLU A 9 8.82 -3.28 -1.36
CA GLU A 9 8.13 -2.02 -1.64
C GLU A 9 6.77 -1.94 -0.96
N LEU A 10 5.96 -3.00 -1.06
CA LEU A 10 4.68 -3.09 -0.36
C LEU A 10 4.85 -2.98 1.16
N ARG A 11 5.81 -3.71 1.76
CA ARG A 11 6.05 -3.65 3.21
C ARG A 11 6.51 -2.27 3.65
N ASP A 12 7.37 -1.62 2.87
CA ASP A 12 7.87 -0.28 3.18
C ASP A 12 6.72 0.75 3.13
N LEU A 13 5.75 0.59 2.22
CA LEU A 13 4.52 1.40 2.19
C LEU A 13 3.63 1.10 3.39
N GLU A 14 3.33 -0.17 3.68
CA GLU A 14 2.51 -0.55 4.84
C GLU A 14 3.10 -0.01 6.16
N GLU A 15 4.43 0.00 6.30
CA GLU A 15 5.10 0.58 7.47
C GLU A 15 4.87 2.09 7.57
N LYS A 16 5.02 2.86 6.49
CA LYS A 16 4.74 4.31 6.48
C LYS A 16 3.30 4.62 6.88
N PHE A 17 2.33 3.85 6.37
CA PHE A 17 0.92 4.01 6.74
C PHE A 17 0.71 3.78 8.24
N LYS A 18 1.35 2.74 8.81
CA LYS A 18 1.32 2.49 10.26
C LYS A 18 1.97 3.63 11.05
N GLU A 19 3.07 4.20 10.57
CA GLU A 19 3.74 5.35 11.21
C GLU A 19 2.86 6.61 11.26
N VAL A 20 2.02 6.83 10.24
CA VAL A 20 1.07 7.95 10.17
C VAL A 20 -0.22 7.66 10.97
N GLY A 21 -0.41 6.41 11.43
CA GLY A 21 -1.49 6.03 12.33
C GLY A 21 -2.64 5.26 11.68
N TYR A 22 -2.49 4.81 10.44
CA TYR A 22 -3.46 3.90 9.82
C TYR A 22 -3.43 2.55 10.52
N SER A 23 -4.62 1.97 10.72
CA SER A 23 -4.77 0.61 11.23
C SER A 23 -4.46 -0.42 10.13
N GLU A 24 -4.17 -1.65 10.53
CA GLU A 24 -3.96 -2.75 9.58
C GLU A 24 -5.19 -3.00 8.70
N GLU A 25 -6.39 -2.85 9.27
CA GLU A 25 -7.65 -2.97 8.54
C GLU A 25 -7.78 -1.88 7.48
N ALA A 26 -7.50 -0.62 7.81
CA ALA A 26 -7.57 0.48 6.84
C ALA A 26 -6.56 0.30 5.69
N ILE A 27 -5.35 -0.15 6.00
CA ILE A 27 -4.33 -0.47 4.99
C ILE A 27 -4.80 -1.62 4.08
N GLU A 28 -5.45 -2.65 4.64
CA GLU A 28 -6.02 -3.75 3.86
C GLU A 28 -7.16 -3.28 2.93
N GLU A 29 -8.04 -2.40 3.43
CA GLU A 29 -9.12 -1.82 2.62
C GLU A 29 -8.56 -1.02 1.43
N ILE A 30 -7.52 -0.21 1.65
CA ILE A 30 -6.85 0.55 0.57
C ILE A 30 -6.22 -0.41 -0.44
N LYS A 31 -5.46 -1.41 0.01
CA LYS A 31 -4.85 -2.38 -0.90
C LYS A 31 -5.89 -3.07 -1.78
N GLN A 32 -7.05 -3.43 -1.24
CA GLN A 32 -8.10 -4.17 -1.96
C GLN A 32 -9.09 -3.27 -2.72
N MET A 33 -8.82 -1.95 -2.83
CA MET A 33 -9.62 -1.05 -3.67
C MET A 33 -9.66 -1.54 -5.12
N ASP A 34 -10.77 -1.21 -5.80
CA ASP A 34 -11.04 -1.56 -7.19
C ASP A 34 -10.91 -3.06 -7.54
N GLY A 35 -10.99 -3.94 -6.54
CA GLY A 35 -10.88 -5.39 -6.74
C GLY A 35 -9.47 -5.86 -7.07
N ALA A 36 -8.45 -5.10 -6.63
CA ALA A 36 -7.05 -5.46 -6.74
C ALA A 36 -6.77 -6.87 -6.21
N ILE A 37 -5.93 -7.62 -6.93
CA ILE A 37 -5.52 -8.98 -6.56
C ILE A 37 -4.02 -9.22 -6.73
N GLU A 38 -3.32 -8.35 -7.46
CA GLU A 38 -1.88 -8.44 -7.68
C GLU A 38 -1.12 -7.48 -6.75
N ILE A 39 0.14 -7.81 -6.47
CA ILE A 39 0.99 -6.99 -5.59
C ILE A 39 1.26 -5.60 -6.17
N GLU A 40 1.25 -5.48 -7.49
CA GLU A 40 1.44 -4.22 -8.20
C GLU A 40 0.24 -3.30 -7.95
N ASP A 41 -0.98 -3.82 -8.07
CA ASP A 41 -2.21 -3.08 -7.75
C ASP A 41 -2.23 -2.61 -6.28
N PHE A 42 -1.78 -3.46 -5.35
CA PHE A 42 -1.73 -3.10 -3.92
C PHE A 42 -0.78 -1.94 -3.65
N ILE A 43 0.33 -1.89 -4.37
CA ILE A 43 1.33 -0.83 -4.27
C ILE A 43 0.76 0.45 -4.88
N ASP A 44 0.21 0.37 -6.09
CA ASP A 44 -0.39 1.53 -6.77
C ASP A 44 -1.49 2.17 -5.91
N ASN A 45 -2.36 1.37 -5.30
CA ASN A 45 -3.41 1.86 -4.40
C ASN A 45 -2.85 2.58 -3.16
N LEU A 46 -1.80 2.03 -2.54
CA LEU A 46 -1.16 2.67 -1.39
C LEU A 46 -0.36 3.93 -1.78
N GLU A 47 0.28 3.95 -2.96
CA GLU A 47 0.98 5.13 -3.45
C GLU A 47 0.01 6.27 -3.84
N GLU A 48 -1.16 5.94 -4.39
CA GLU A 48 -2.22 6.90 -4.66
C GLU A 48 -2.74 7.53 -3.35
N GLU A 49 -3.08 6.71 -2.37
CA GLU A 49 -3.52 7.19 -1.06
C GLU A 49 -2.40 7.99 -0.34
N GLN A 50 -1.14 7.56 -0.44
CA GLN A 50 -0.02 8.30 0.10
C GLN A 50 0.13 9.68 -0.56
N SER A 51 -0.12 9.77 -1.88
CA SER A 51 -0.05 11.03 -2.62
C SER A 51 -1.10 12.04 -2.14
N ASN A 52 -2.26 11.57 -1.68
CA ASN A 52 -3.32 12.39 -1.09
C ASN A 52 -2.96 12.99 0.29
N TRP A 53 -1.91 12.52 0.97
CA TRP A 53 -1.50 13.08 2.28
C TRP A 53 -0.89 14.48 2.19
N GLY A 54 -0.51 14.92 0.98
CA GLY A 54 0.22 16.16 0.73
C GLY A 54 -0.59 17.30 0.09
N GLU A 55 -1.90 17.13 -0.13
CA GLU A 55 -2.84 18.18 -0.57
C GLU A 55 -3.56 18.84 0.62
#